data_AF-A0AAV9NPR6-F1
#
_entry.id   AF-A0AAV9NPR6-F1
#
_cell.length_a   1.000
_cell.length_b   1.000
_cell.length_c   1.000
_cell.angle_alpha   90.00
_cell.angle_beta   90.00
_cell.angle_gamma   90.00
#
_symmetry.space_group_name_H-M   'P 1'
#
loop_
_entity.id
_entity.type
_entity.pdbx_description
1 polymer ?
#
loop_
_entity_poly.entity_id
_entity_poly.type
_entity_poly.pdbx_seq_one_letter_code
_entity_poly.pdbx_strand_id
1 'polypeptide(L)'
;MNLIMTRKIRIGILVPSSNTALEPLVYAILSSIQSEDISISVHFSRFHVTKIDSSESADAQFELETILAAARLLADAHVDVIGWGGTSAGWLGFNIDERLCAAIKAETKIPATTSTLPSTRHFHYSQ
;
A
#
# COMPACT_ATOMS: atom_id res chain seq x y z
N MET A 1 -5.24 36.81 8.88
CA MET A 1 -5.77 35.55 9.42
C MET A 1 -5.45 34.48 8.39
N ASN A 2 -4.33 33.77 8.54
CA ASN A 2 -3.95 32.72 7.60
C ASN A 2 -4.92 31.56 7.80
N LEU A 3 -5.65 31.20 6.75
CA LEU A 3 -6.43 29.97 6.73
C LEU A 3 -5.41 28.83 6.73
N ILE A 4 -5.26 28.15 7.87
CA ILE A 4 -4.48 26.91 7.91
C ILE A 4 -5.25 25.91 7.06
N MET A 5 -4.78 25.66 5.84
CA MET A 5 -5.35 24.62 4.98
C MET A 5 -4.84 23.27 5.46
N THR A 6 -5.68 22.51 6.15
CA THR A 6 -5.36 21.14 6.57
C THR A 6 -5.10 20.27 5.34
N ARG A 7 -3.85 19.82 5.19
CA ARG A 7 -3.46 18.90 4.12
C ARG A 7 -4.09 17.53 4.38
N LYS A 8 -4.83 17.01 3.42
CA LYS A 8 -5.44 15.67 3.49
C LYS A 8 -4.49 14.66 2.87
N ILE A 9 -4.25 13.56 3.58
CA ILE A 9 -3.47 12.42 3.11
C ILE A 9 -4.34 11.17 3.19
N ARG A 10 -4.42 10.43 2.09
CA ARG A 10 -5.17 9.17 1.97
C ARG A 10 -4.17 8.05 1.73
N ILE A 11 -4.09 7.12 2.67
CA ILE A 11 -3.19 5.97 2.59
C ILE A 11 -4.03 4.76 2.18
N GLY A 12 -3.68 4.13 1.06
CA GLY A 12 -4.23 2.84 0.67
C GLY A 12 -3.37 1.71 1.20
N ILE A 13 -3.96 0.66 1.76
CA ILE A 13 -3.23 -0.52 2.25
C ILE A 13 -3.81 -1.77 1.61
N LEU A 14 -2.95 -2.55 0.96
CA LEU A 14 -3.27 -3.87 0.45
C LEU A 14 -3.10 -4.92 1.55
N VAL A 15 -4.15 -5.71 1.79
CA VAL A 15 -4.24 -6.66 2.90
C VAL A 15 -4.56 -8.07 2.39
N PRO A 16 -3.75 -9.10 2.71
CA PRO A 16 -4.14 -10.48 2.44
C PRO A 16 -5.49 -10.81 3.08
N SER A 17 -6.36 -11.56 2.40
CA SER A 17 -7.70 -11.87 2.91
C SER A 17 -7.72 -12.57 4.27
N SER A 18 -6.65 -13.25 4.68
CA SER A 18 -6.53 -13.90 5.98
C SER A 18 -5.91 -13.02 7.08
N ASN A 19 -5.30 -11.88 6.73
CA ASN A 19 -4.59 -11.03 7.69
C ASN A 19 -5.58 -10.08 8.38
N THR A 20 -5.89 -10.35 9.65
CA THR A 20 -6.77 -9.52 10.49
C THR A 20 -6.00 -8.61 11.45
N ALA A 21 -4.67 -8.75 11.54
CA ALA A 21 -3.83 -8.00 12.48
C ALA A 21 -3.36 -6.66 11.91
N LEU A 22 -3.21 -6.57 10.58
CA LEU A 22 -2.65 -5.38 9.93
C LEU A 22 -3.57 -4.16 10.04
N GLU A 23 -4.87 -4.32 9.81
CA GLU A 23 -5.82 -3.20 9.81
C GLU A 23 -5.88 -2.48 11.18
N PRO A 24 -6.04 -3.20 12.32
CA PRO A 24 -5.98 -2.58 13.65
C PRO A 24 -4.62 -1.92 13.96
N LEU A 25 -3.52 -2.55 13.56
CA LEU A 25 -2.17 -2.02 13.80
C LEU A 25 -1.95 -0.70 13.05
N VAL A 26 -2.29 -0.64 11.76
CA VAL A 26 -2.18 0.58 10.97
C VAL A 26 -3.06 1.68 11.56
N TYR A 27 -4.28 1.34 11.97
CA TYR A 27 -5.17 2.31 12.61
C TYR A 27 -4.58 2.88 13.91
N ALA A 28 -4.01 2.02 14.75
CA ALA A 28 -3.35 2.44 16.00
C ALA A 28 -2.14 3.36 15.73
N ILE A 29 -1.30 3.01 14.75
CA ILE A 29 -0.15 3.83 14.34
C ILE A 29 -0.63 5.21 13.86
N LEU A 30 -1.57 5.26 12.92
CA LEU A 30 -2.04 6.53 12.38
C LEU A 30 -2.77 7.39 13.42
N SER A 31 -3.49 6.77 14.35
CA SER A 31 -4.17 7.48 15.44
C SER A 31 -3.19 8.13 16.42
N SER A 32 -1.95 7.64 16.50
CA SER A 32 -0.89 8.23 17.33
C SER A 32 -0.19 9.44 16.68
N ILE A 33 -0.42 9.68 15.39
CA ILE A 33 0.14 10.82 14.67
C ILE A 33 -0.78 12.03 14.91
N GLN A 34 -0.37 12.92 15.79
CA GLN A 34 -1.06 14.19 16.04
C GLN A 34 -0.40 15.31 15.23
N SER A 35 -1.17 15.95 14.36
CA SER A 35 -0.73 17.12 13.61
C SER A 35 -1.94 18.01 13.33
N GLU A 36 -1.88 19.28 13.72
CA GLU A 36 -2.98 20.24 13.51
C GLU A 36 -3.21 20.54 12.02
N ASP A 37 -2.14 20.45 11.22
CA ASP A 37 -2.16 20.81 9.80
C ASP A 37 -2.37 19.61 8.85
N ILE A 38 -2.50 18.39 9.38
CA ILE A 38 -2.57 17.16 8.56
C ILE A 38 -3.74 16.30 9.02
N SER A 39 -4.61 15.95 8.07
CA SER A 39 -5.66 14.95 8.27
C SER A 39 -5.30 13.70 7.48
N ILE A 40 -5.13 12.57 8.18
CA ILE A 40 -4.79 11.29 7.58
C ILE A 40 -6.03 10.39 7.60
N SER A 41 -6.33 9.75 6.46
CA SER A 41 -7.30 8.65 6.37
C SER A 41 -6.62 7.42 5.79
N VAL A 42 -7.08 6.24 6.19
CA VAL A 42 -6.60 4.97 5.67
C VAL A 42 -7.75 4.19 5.04
N HIS A 43 -7.46 3.56 3.91
CA HIS A 43 -8.40 2.77 3.11
C HIS A 43 -7.76 1.41 2.83
N PHE A 44 -8.53 0.35 3.00
CA PHE A 44 -8.02 -1.01 2.86
C PHE A 44 -8.66 -1.69 1.66
N SER A 45 -7.86 -2.44 0.92
CA SER A 45 -8.35 -3.33 -0.13
C SER A 45 -7.75 -4.71 0.06
N ARG A 46 -8.62 -5.72 -0.01
CA ARG A 46 -8.25 -7.11 0.26
C ARG A 46 -8.14 -7.88 -1.04
N PHE A 47 -7.15 -8.75 -1.10
CA PHE A 47 -6.95 -9.68 -2.20
C PHE A 47 -6.90 -11.10 -1.64
N HIS A 48 -7.33 -12.07 -2.44
CA HIS A 48 -7.36 -13.47 -2.03
C HIS A 48 -5.95 -14.05 -2.03
N VAL A 49 -5.65 -14.95 -1.10
CA VAL A 49 -4.40 -15.73 -1.09
C VAL A 49 -4.77 -17.18 -1.33
N THR A 50 -4.43 -17.71 -2.51
CA THR A 50 -5.01 -18.96 -3.01
C THR A 50 -4.33 -20.22 -2.48
N LYS A 51 -3.02 -20.18 -2.19
CA LYS A 51 -2.19 -21.11 -1.39
C LYS A 51 -0.72 -20.85 -1.74
N ILE A 52 0.19 -21.10 -0.80
CA ILE A 52 1.63 -21.18 -1.07
C ILE A 52 1.87 -22.57 -1.66
N ASP A 53 1.60 -22.77 -2.95
CA ASP A 53 1.99 -24.00 -3.63
C ASP A 53 2.98 -23.72 -4.77
N SER A 54 3.87 -24.68 -4.94
CA SER A 54 5.22 -24.53 -5.52
C SER A 54 5.28 -24.68 -7.05
N SER A 55 4.25 -24.25 -7.78
CA SER A 55 4.21 -24.28 -9.26
C SER A 55 4.37 -22.87 -9.88
N GLU A 56 5.60 -22.54 -10.26
CA GLU A 56 6.12 -21.15 -10.33
C GLU A 56 5.61 -20.19 -11.43
N SER A 57 5.03 -20.62 -12.56
CA SER A 57 4.96 -19.69 -13.72
C SER A 57 3.57 -19.17 -14.11
N ALA A 58 2.51 -19.97 -13.96
CA ALA A 58 1.15 -19.52 -14.30
C ALA A 58 0.48 -18.84 -13.09
N ASP A 59 0.66 -19.42 -11.90
CA ASP A 59 0.01 -18.95 -10.67
C ASP A 59 0.53 -17.57 -10.25
N ALA A 60 1.81 -17.27 -10.50
CA ALA A 60 2.40 -15.97 -10.16
C ALA A 60 1.74 -14.79 -10.88
N GLN A 61 1.28 -14.96 -12.13
CA GLN A 61 0.54 -13.90 -12.84
C GLN A 61 -0.86 -13.72 -12.25
N PHE A 62 -1.55 -14.80 -11.89
CA PHE A 62 -2.86 -14.73 -11.26
C PHE A 62 -2.80 -14.14 -9.84
N GLU A 63 -1.75 -14.46 -9.07
CA GLU A 63 -1.48 -13.84 -7.77
C GLU A 63 -1.18 -12.35 -7.94
N LEU A 64 -0.35 -11.96 -8.91
CA LEU A 64 -0.07 -10.54 -9.21
C LEU A 64 -1.34 -9.80 -9.65
N GLU A 65 -2.13 -10.35 -10.57
CA GLU A 65 -3.38 -9.74 -11.04
C GLU A 65 -4.39 -9.56 -9.89
N THR A 66 -4.45 -10.50 -8.95
CA THR A 66 -5.32 -10.40 -7.77
C THR A 66 -4.90 -9.21 -6.88
N ILE A 67 -3.59 -8.98 -6.74
CA ILE A 67 -3.07 -7.80 -6.04
C ILE A 67 -3.35 -6.51 -6.82
N LEU A 68 -3.14 -6.52 -8.14
CA LEU A 68 -3.39 -5.35 -8.99
C LEU A 68 -4.87 -4.98 -9.03
N ALA A 69 -5.77 -5.95 -9.05
CA ALA A 69 -7.22 -5.73 -8.96
C ALA A 69 -7.58 -5.02 -7.65
N ALA A 70 -7.02 -5.47 -6.51
CA ALA A 70 -7.21 -4.80 -5.24
C ALA A 70 -6.60 -3.38 -5.22
N ALA A 71 -5.47 -3.17 -5.91
CA ALA A 71 -4.85 -1.85 -6.04
C ALA A 71 -5.68 -0.87 -6.87
N ARG A 72 -6.37 -1.33 -7.92
CA ARG A 72 -7.32 -0.51 -8.71
C ARG A 72 -8.43 0.05 -7.82
N LEU A 73 -8.98 -0.76 -6.92
CA LEU A 73 -10.02 -0.30 -5.97
C LEU A 73 -9.50 0.82 -5.04
N LEU A 74 -8.23 0.77 -4.65
CA LEU A 74 -7.61 1.86 -3.89
C LEU A 74 -7.38 3.10 -4.76
N ALA A 75 -7.07 2.91 -6.04
CA ALA A 75 -6.93 4.02 -6.98
C ALA A 75 -8.25 4.76 -7.20
N ASP A 76 -9.38 4.03 -7.25
CA ASP A 76 -10.73 4.62 -7.31
C ASP A 76 -11.05 5.47 -6.07
N ALA A 77 -10.46 5.13 -4.91
CA ALA A 77 -10.56 5.94 -3.69
C ALA A 77 -9.64 7.17 -3.69
N HIS A 78 -8.87 7.40 -4.77
CA HIS A 78 -7.91 8.49 -4.93
C HIS A 78 -6.94 8.59 -3.74
N VAL A 79 -6.34 7.47 -3.37
CA VAL A 79 -5.29 7.44 -2.35
C VAL A 79 -4.00 8.08 -2.88
N ASP A 80 -3.25 8.72 -1.99
CA ASP A 80 -1.99 9.40 -2.33
C ASP A 80 -0.81 8.43 -2.39
N VAL A 81 -0.92 7.30 -1.67
CA VAL A 81 0.11 6.25 -1.61
C VAL A 81 -0.54 4.89 -1.35
N ILE A 82 0.03 3.83 -1.93
CA ILE A 82 -0.38 2.45 -1.67
C ILE A 82 0.76 1.73 -0.92
N GLY A 83 0.46 1.26 0.29
CA GLY A 83 1.33 0.38 1.06
C GLY A 83 0.91 -1.09 0.92
N TRP A 84 1.88 -1.98 0.84
CA TRP A 84 1.66 -3.42 0.95
C TRP A 84 2.17 -3.94 2.30
N GLY A 85 1.28 -4.55 3.10
CA GLY A 85 1.58 -5.02 4.45
C GLY A 85 1.67 -6.55 4.60
N GLY A 86 2.05 -7.27 3.56
CA GLY A 86 2.29 -8.72 3.67
C GLY A 86 3.51 -9.00 4.53
N THR A 87 3.33 -9.69 5.66
CA THR A 87 4.45 -10.22 6.48
C THR A 87 5.32 -11.23 5.72
N SER A 88 4.82 -11.73 4.58
CA SER A 88 5.53 -12.57 3.61
C SER A 88 6.41 -11.80 2.62
N ALA A 89 6.40 -10.46 2.62
CA ALA A 89 7.37 -9.63 1.88
C ALA A 89 8.83 -9.97 2.29
N GLY A 90 9.03 -10.38 3.55
CA GLY A 90 10.31 -10.89 4.03
C GLY A 90 10.69 -12.30 3.56
N TRP A 91 9.77 -13.09 3.00
CA TRP A 91 10.00 -14.50 2.62
C TRP A 91 10.37 -14.69 1.14
N LEU A 92 9.93 -13.77 0.27
CA LEU A 92 10.13 -13.82 -1.18
C LEU A 92 11.34 -12.98 -1.65
N GLY A 93 11.87 -12.11 -0.78
CA GLY A 93 13.09 -11.35 -1.01
C GLY A 93 12.87 -9.95 -1.62
N PHE A 94 13.79 -9.03 -1.34
CA PHE A 94 13.71 -7.61 -1.70
C PHE A 94 13.40 -7.32 -3.18
N ASN A 95 13.84 -8.17 -4.10
CA ASN A 95 13.60 -7.99 -5.53
C ASN A 95 12.12 -8.14 -5.91
N ILE A 96 11.36 -8.95 -5.15
CA ILE A 96 9.93 -9.18 -5.38
C ILE A 96 9.12 -7.95 -4.91
N ASP A 97 9.51 -7.33 -3.80
CA ASP A 97 8.87 -6.11 -3.31
C ASP A 97 9.04 -4.93 -4.27
N GLU A 98 10.25 -4.74 -4.84
CA GLU A 98 10.49 -3.69 -5.83
C GLU A 98 9.68 -3.89 -7.10
N ARG A 99 9.63 -5.13 -7.61
CA ARG A 99 8.83 -5.47 -8.80
C ARG A 99 7.35 -5.25 -8.54
N LEU A 100 6.85 -5.62 -7.35
CA LEU A 100 5.47 -5.41 -6.97
C LEU A 100 5.13 -3.93 -6.89
N CYS A 101 5.96 -3.12 -6.24
CA CYS A 101 5.77 -1.67 -6.20
C CYS A 101 5.81 -1.05 -7.60
N ALA A 102 6.71 -1.51 -8.47
CA ALA A 102 6.79 -1.06 -9.85
C ALA A 102 5.51 -1.42 -10.64
N ALA A 103 5.00 -2.64 -10.48
CA ALA A 103 3.76 -3.10 -11.12
C ALA A 103 2.55 -2.29 -10.63
N ILE A 104 2.38 -2.13 -9.31
CA ILE A 104 1.29 -1.34 -8.73
C ILE A 104 1.34 0.11 -9.23
N LYS A 105 2.54 0.72 -9.26
CA LYS A 105 2.70 2.09 -9.77
C LYS A 105 2.43 2.17 -11.27
N ALA A 106 2.87 1.19 -12.06
CA ALA A 106 2.59 1.15 -13.50
C ALA A 106 1.09 1.10 -13.77
N GLU A 107 0.36 0.32 -12.97
CA GLU A 107 -1.07 0.12 -13.09
C GLU A 107 -1.90 1.31 -12.60
N THR A 108 -1.63 1.77 -11.38
CA THR A 108 -2.47 2.77 -10.70
C THR A 108 -1.99 4.21 -10.90
N LYS A 109 -0.75 4.39 -11.36
CA LYS A 109 -0.01 5.67 -11.35
C LYS A 109 0.24 6.27 -9.96
N ILE A 110 -0.15 5.57 -8.90
CA ILE A 110 0.03 5.99 -7.51
C ILE A 110 1.37 5.45 -6.99
N PRO A 111 2.14 6.23 -6.21
CA PRO A 111 3.33 5.72 -5.55
C PRO A 111 3.01 4.51 -4.67
N ALA A 112 3.80 3.44 -4.81
CA ALA A 112 3.68 2.23 -4.01
C ALA A 112 4.91 2.03 -3.13
N THR A 113 4.71 1.48 -1.93
CA THR A 113 5.78 1.14 -0.97
C THR A 113 5.47 -0.16 -0.23
N THR A 114 6.49 -0.75 0.40
CA THR A 114 6.38 -1.92 1.27
C THR A 114 6.95 -1.60 2.65
N SER A 115 6.70 -2.47 3.64
CA SER A 115 7.33 -2.36 4.96
C SER A 115 8.86 -2.52 4.95
N THR A 116 9.42 -3.06 3.86
CA THR A 116 10.84 -3.38 3.67
C THR A 116 11.59 -2.36 2.81
N LEU A 117 10.89 -1.58 1.98
CA LEU A 117 11.49 -0.55 1.13
C LEU A 117 11.44 0.81 1.83
N PRO A 118 12.60 1.49 2.02
CA PRO A 118 12.59 2.89 2.43
C PRO A 118 11.94 3.72 1.32
N SER A 119 10.91 4.50 1.65
CA SER A 119 10.33 5.53 0.77
C SER A 119 11.32 6.68 0.54
N THR A 120 12.50 6.43 -0.04
CA THR A 120 13.42 7.47 -0.50
C THR A 120 13.06 7.86 -1.93
N ARG A 121 11.93 8.56 -2.07
CA ARG A 121 11.69 9.39 -3.24
C ARG A 121 11.13 10.71 -2.74
N HIS A 122 11.92 11.76 -2.94
CA HIS A 122 11.65 13.14 -2.54
C HIS A 122 10.19 13.53 -2.79
N PHE A 123 9.44 13.82 -1.73
CA PHE A 123 8.31 14.73 -1.84
C PHE A 123 8.92 16.10 -2.11
N HIS A 124 9.08 16.45 -3.39
CA HIS A 124 9.37 17.82 -3.80
C HIS A 124 8.16 18.66 -3.42
N TYR A 125 8.26 19.34 -2.28
CA TYR A 125 7.48 20.53 -2.02
C TYR A 125 8.06 21.63 -2.93
N SER A 126 7.33 21.95 -3.99
CA SER A 126 7.48 23.25 -4.65
C SER A 126 7.08 24.31 -3.63
N GLN A 127 8.06 25.14 -3.27
CA GLN A 127 7.90 26.42 -2.57
C GLN A 127 6.95 27.35 -3.34
#